data_AF-A0A8D8H1A3-F1
#
_entry.id   AF-A0A8D8H1A3-F1
#
_cell.length_a   1.000
_cell.length_b   1.000
_cell.length_c   1.000
_cell.angle_alpha   90.00
_cell.angle_beta   90.00
_cell.angle_gamma   90.00
#
_symmetry.space_group_name_H-M   'P 1'
#
loop_
_entity.id
_entity.type
_entity.pdbx_description
1 polymer ?
#
loop_
_entity_poly.entity_id
_entity_poly.type
_entity_poly.pdbx_seq_one_letter_code
_entity_poly.pdbx_strand_id
1 'polypeptide(L)'
;MAALPPRKNLTPTKISKQHLTPLQILLQMGFPKHRAEKALAATGNRGVQLASDWLLAHVNDPSLDECAPREYILYACPTGSFLQQLESFWAESREVCGWNGAHNFTPHITLVSFFKAPDECAPQLSKALKELMNLPGAHIDRPIALELYTSPNFMGFFVAEDDANYLKRIALQYVKEVSHSTISLEPHVKSLHLTLAYQFPSNQFNALKQLVEGLDTSHTGANWELRLYSRDSRLATKQVHKVLYPHTPREPDELELRIGDYIYLSPEAIQNSSDGWVEGISWLTGTNGYLPENYTERTAESDAWTMHRTVPLCDVVSPDLDPPSDTVDGAAGLRFDLPVVNSEHDIDSQETCHAEGPHQQLVEDIQQQPQVDGKMKDENVPADKLYELMKKRTAMSVIGDQSEQGGRMTQEPDGVVPKRRIYVLRHGERIDFTFGTWIPYCFDEAGNYIRKDLNMPKCLPHRKSTLWQRDSPLTNMGRYQARLT
;
A
#
# COMPACT_ATOMS: atom_id res chain seq x y z
N MET A 1 -40.17 -26.51 43.66
CA MET A 1 -39.43 -25.66 42.70
C MET A 1 -40.43 -25.19 41.65
N ALA A 2 -40.76 -23.91 41.65
CA ALA A 2 -41.75 -23.34 40.73
C ALA A 2 -41.10 -23.05 39.37
N ALA A 3 -41.71 -23.52 38.29
CA ALA A 3 -41.31 -23.22 36.92
C ALA A 3 -41.67 -21.76 36.57
N LEU A 4 -40.74 -21.04 35.96
CA LEU A 4 -40.92 -19.65 35.53
C LEU A 4 -41.99 -19.54 34.43
N PRO A 5 -42.82 -18.48 34.42
CA PRO A 5 -43.89 -18.32 33.44
C PRO A 5 -43.33 -17.94 32.05
N PRO A 6 -44.04 -18.27 30.95
CA PRO A 6 -43.59 -17.99 29.60
C PRO A 6 -43.61 -16.48 29.31
N ARG A 7 -42.51 -15.94 28.77
CA ARG A 7 -42.41 -14.52 28.37
C ARG A 7 -43.46 -14.20 27.30
N LYS A 8 -44.40 -13.32 27.64
CA LYS A 8 -45.54 -12.92 26.78
C LYS A 8 -45.23 -11.85 25.72
N ASN A 9 -44.00 -11.39 25.58
CA ASN A 9 -43.62 -10.43 24.54
C ASN A 9 -42.37 -10.93 23.80
N LEU A 10 -42.53 -11.28 22.53
CA LEU A 10 -41.42 -11.33 21.58
C LEU A 10 -40.90 -9.89 21.45
N THR A 11 -39.67 -9.65 21.89
CA THR A 11 -38.95 -8.42 21.56
C THR A 11 -38.97 -8.29 20.04
N PRO A 12 -39.38 -7.14 19.46
CA PRO A 12 -39.38 -6.98 18.02
C PRO A 12 -37.94 -6.80 17.54
N THR A 13 -37.18 -7.88 17.45
CA THR A 13 -35.90 -7.89 16.71
C THR A 13 -36.20 -8.02 15.21
N LYS A 14 -37.01 -7.09 14.69
CA LYS A 14 -36.88 -6.65 13.31
C LYS A 14 -35.95 -5.44 13.33
N ILE A 15 -34.66 -5.69 13.54
CA ILE A 15 -33.65 -4.75 13.05
C ILE A 15 -33.77 -4.86 11.54
N SER A 16 -34.58 -3.97 10.95
CA SER A 16 -34.34 -3.56 9.57
C SER A 16 -32.85 -3.23 9.53
N LYS A 17 -32.05 -4.01 8.78
CA LYS A 17 -30.65 -3.69 8.53
C LYS A 17 -30.63 -2.43 7.67
N GLN A 18 -31.00 -1.29 8.25
CA GLN A 18 -30.66 0.00 7.69
C GLN A 18 -29.14 0.03 7.69
N HIS A 19 -28.58 0.01 6.50
CA HIS A 19 -27.14 0.08 6.31
C HIS A 19 -26.69 1.46 6.81
N LEU A 20 -26.21 1.52 8.06
CA LEU A 20 -25.73 2.76 8.65
C LEU A 20 -24.56 3.30 7.82
N THR A 21 -24.51 4.60 7.64
CA THR A 21 -23.37 5.24 6.96
C THR A 21 -22.13 5.15 7.85
N PRO A 22 -20.91 5.20 7.28
CA PRO A 22 -19.69 5.22 8.09
C PRO A 22 -19.68 6.31 9.16
N LEU A 23 -20.20 7.50 8.81
CA LEU A 23 -20.37 8.61 9.75
C LEU A 23 -21.31 8.24 10.91
N GLN A 24 -22.48 7.65 10.63
CA GLN A 24 -23.43 7.24 11.67
C GLN A 24 -22.82 6.22 12.65
N ILE A 25 -22.00 5.29 12.14
CA ILE A 25 -21.31 4.30 12.97
C ILE A 25 -20.29 4.99 13.88
N LEU A 26 -19.47 5.90 13.36
CA LEU A 26 -18.49 6.66 14.17
C LEU A 26 -19.18 7.52 15.25
N LEU A 27 -20.33 8.13 14.92
CA LEU A 27 -21.15 8.85 15.89
C LEU A 27 -21.68 7.93 17.00
N GLN A 28 -22.13 6.71 16.66
CA GLN A 28 -22.56 5.71 17.63
C GLN A 28 -21.41 5.21 18.53
N MET A 29 -20.18 5.21 18.02
CA MET A 29 -18.97 4.94 18.81
C MET A 29 -18.61 6.08 19.77
N GLY A 30 -19.30 7.22 19.70
CA GLY A 30 -19.11 8.37 20.58
C GLY A 30 -18.13 9.42 20.07
N PHE A 31 -17.65 9.30 18.82
CA PHE A 31 -16.79 10.33 18.24
C PHE A 31 -17.61 11.60 17.91
N PRO A 32 -17.11 12.81 18.21
CA PRO A 32 -17.73 14.05 17.78
C PRO A 32 -17.88 14.13 16.26
N LYS A 33 -18.96 14.74 15.78
CA LYS A 33 -19.29 14.82 14.35
C LYS A 33 -18.15 15.38 13.50
N HIS A 34 -17.56 16.52 13.91
CA HIS A 34 -16.50 17.17 13.15
C HIS A 34 -15.23 16.30 13.06
N ARG A 35 -14.86 15.59 14.13
CA ARG A 35 -13.73 14.65 14.13
C ARG A 35 -14.01 13.45 13.23
N ALA A 36 -15.22 12.89 13.30
CA ALA A 36 -15.62 11.76 12.46
C ALA A 36 -15.60 12.13 10.97
N GLU A 37 -16.09 13.31 10.60
CA GLU A 37 -16.04 13.83 9.22
C GLU A 37 -14.61 14.05 8.75
N LYS A 38 -13.77 14.70 9.58
CA LYS A 38 -12.34 14.90 9.31
C LYS A 38 -11.61 13.58 9.08
N ALA A 39 -11.85 12.58 9.93
CA ALA A 39 -11.23 11.27 9.81
C ALA A 39 -11.67 10.53 8.54
N LEU A 40 -12.96 10.59 8.19
CA LEU A 40 -13.46 10.02 6.93
C LEU A 40 -12.83 10.73 5.72
N ALA A 41 -12.70 12.06 5.75
CA ALA A 41 -12.06 12.82 4.68
C ALA A 41 -10.55 12.52 4.58
N ALA A 42 -9.84 12.42 5.71
CA ALA A 42 -8.41 12.10 5.77
C ALA A 42 -8.10 10.67 5.28
N THR A 43 -9.04 9.75 5.42
CA THR A 43 -8.88 8.34 5.01
C THR A 43 -9.54 8.01 3.66
N GLY A 44 -10.09 9.00 2.97
CA GLY A 44 -10.70 8.83 1.65
C GLY A 44 -12.03 8.06 1.69
N ASN A 45 -12.72 8.09 2.84
CA ASN A 45 -13.99 7.42 3.11
C ASN A 45 -13.94 5.90 2.83
N ARG A 46 -12.80 5.25 3.10
CA ARG A 46 -12.54 3.83 2.82
C ARG A 46 -13.12 2.85 3.85
N GLY A 47 -13.78 3.36 4.88
CA GLY A 47 -14.46 2.53 5.88
C GLY A 47 -14.30 3.07 7.30
N VAL A 48 -15.15 2.56 8.18
CA VAL A 48 -15.19 2.96 9.60
C VAL A 48 -13.89 2.62 10.32
N GLN A 49 -13.34 1.42 10.09
CA GLN A 49 -12.15 0.94 10.79
C GLN A 49 -10.95 1.87 10.57
N LEU A 50 -10.66 2.23 9.32
CA LEU A 50 -9.56 3.13 9.00
C LEU A 50 -9.77 4.52 9.62
N ALA A 51 -10.99 5.04 9.59
CA ALA A 51 -11.30 6.33 10.18
C ALA A 51 -11.19 6.31 11.72
N SER A 52 -11.62 5.23 12.37
CA SER A 52 -11.45 5.08 13.82
C SER A 52 -9.99 4.93 14.22
N ASP A 53 -9.21 4.16 13.46
CA ASP A 53 -7.77 4.00 13.73
C ASP A 53 -7.03 5.33 13.53
N TRP A 54 -7.40 6.09 12.50
CA TRP A 54 -6.88 7.44 12.27
C TRP A 54 -7.18 8.37 13.45
N LEU A 55 -8.42 8.36 13.97
CA LEU A 55 -8.81 9.16 15.14
C LEU A 55 -8.02 8.81 16.40
N LEU A 56 -7.76 7.52 16.61
CA LEU A 56 -6.97 7.06 17.75
C LEU A 56 -5.50 7.46 17.61
N ALA A 57 -4.94 7.37 16.40
CA ALA A 57 -3.57 7.80 16.13
C ALA A 57 -3.39 9.32 16.27
N HIS A 58 -4.41 10.11 15.90
CA HIS A 58 -4.39 11.58 15.96
C HIS A 58 -4.93 12.15 17.27
N VAL A 59 -5.15 11.33 18.30
CA VAL A 59 -5.74 11.79 19.57
C VAL A 59 -4.95 12.94 20.22
N ASN A 60 -3.63 12.97 20.01
CA ASN A 60 -2.71 13.98 20.51
C ASN A 60 -2.36 15.06 19.48
N ASP A 61 -2.94 15.03 18.28
CA ASP A 61 -2.75 16.05 17.26
C ASP A 61 -3.33 17.39 17.76
N PRO A 62 -2.49 18.44 17.94
CA PRO A 62 -2.93 19.76 18.42
C PRO A 62 -4.01 20.40 17.54
N SER A 63 -4.11 19.96 16.29
CA SER A 63 -4.98 20.53 15.27
C SER A 63 -6.20 19.67 14.91
N LEU A 64 -6.40 18.57 15.62
CA LEU A 64 -7.50 17.65 15.36
C LEU A 64 -8.87 18.35 15.39
N ASP A 65 -9.04 19.37 16.24
CA ASP A 65 -10.29 20.13 16.38
C ASP A 65 -10.35 21.41 15.54
N GLU A 66 -9.29 21.76 14.81
CA GLU A 66 -9.31 22.95 13.96
C GLU A 66 -10.31 22.80 12.81
N CYS A 67 -11.13 23.83 12.60
CA CYS A 67 -12.04 23.90 11.46
C CYS A 67 -11.30 24.49 10.25
N ALA A 68 -10.48 23.67 9.60
CA ALA A 68 -9.75 24.02 8.38
C ALA A 68 -10.26 23.19 7.21
N PRO A 69 -10.60 23.80 6.06
CA PRO A 69 -11.00 23.03 4.88
C PRO A 69 -9.81 22.25 4.32
N ARG A 70 -10.13 21.08 3.77
CA ARG A 70 -9.19 20.19 3.09
C ARG A 70 -9.04 20.62 1.63
N GLU A 71 -7.83 20.48 1.09
CA GLU A 71 -7.53 20.80 -0.30
C GLU A 71 -7.68 19.56 -1.17
N TYR A 72 -8.47 19.66 -2.23
CA TYR A 72 -8.74 18.61 -3.20
C TYR A 72 -8.19 18.97 -4.56
N ILE A 73 -7.82 17.95 -5.34
CA ILE A 73 -7.29 18.12 -6.70
C ILE A 73 -7.72 16.94 -7.58
N LEU A 74 -8.02 17.23 -8.84
CA LEU A 74 -8.44 16.22 -9.81
C LEU A 74 -7.40 16.10 -10.93
N TYR A 75 -6.85 14.89 -11.06
CA TYR A 75 -5.86 14.55 -12.07
C TYR A 75 -6.41 13.54 -13.07
N ALA A 76 -5.90 13.62 -14.31
CA ALA A 76 -5.86 12.47 -15.21
C ALA A 76 -4.44 11.87 -15.13
N CYS A 77 -4.35 10.62 -14.71
CA CYS A 77 -3.09 9.90 -14.54
C CYS A 77 -2.93 8.84 -15.63
N PRO A 78 -1.76 8.74 -16.28
CA PRO A 78 -1.48 7.64 -17.18
C PRO A 78 -1.32 6.35 -16.37
N THR A 79 -1.55 5.22 -17.03
CA THR A 79 -1.43 3.87 -16.47
C THR A 79 -0.76 2.95 -17.49
N GLY A 80 -0.38 1.74 -17.05
CA GLY A 80 0.23 0.74 -17.93
C GLY A 80 1.69 1.07 -18.30
N SER A 81 2.09 0.70 -19.51
CA SER A 81 3.47 0.84 -20.00
C SER A 81 3.94 2.30 -20.05
N PHE A 82 3.05 3.23 -20.42
CA PHE A 82 3.39 4.64 -20.48
C PHE A 82 3.73 5.20 -19.08
N LEU A 83 2.96 4.82 -18.05
CA LEU A 83 3.30 5.18 -16.66
C LEU A 83 4.68 4.63 -16.26
N GLN A 84 4.97 3.36 -16.55
CA GLN A 84 6.24 2.73 -16.22
C GLN A 84 7.43 3.44 -16.88
N GLN A 85 7.26 3.90 -18.12
CA GLN A 85 8.28 4.68 -18.81
C GLN A 85 8.52 6.03 -18.13
N LEU A 86 7.45 6.75 -17.75
CA LEU A 86 7.56 8.04 -17.04
C LEU A 86 8.23 7.88 -15.68
N GLU A 87 7.87 6.83 -14.92
CA GLU A 87 8.50 6.52 -13.63
C GLU A 87 9.99 6.17 -13.80
N SER A 88 10.34 5.41 -14.85
CA SER A 88 11.75 5.09 -15.15
C SER A 88 12.54 6.34 -15.52
N PHE A 89 11.97 7.22 -16.33
CA PHE A 89 12.57 8.51 -16.68
C PHE A 89 12.77 9.40 -15.44
N TRP A 90 11.80 9.46 -14.53
CA TRP A 90 11.95 10.23 -13.29
C TRP A 90 12.97 9.64 -12.32
N ALA A 91 13.05 8.32 -12.23
CA ALA A 91 14.12 7.67 -11.47
C ALA A 91 15.49 8.06 -12.05
N GLU A 92 15.69 7.90 -13.37
CA GLU A 92 16.96 8.22 -14.03
C GLU A 92 17.31 9.71 -13.97
N SER A 93 16.36 10.60 -14.26
CA SER A 93 16.60 12.05 -14.19
C SER A 93 16.88 12.52 -12.76
N ARG A 94 16.30 11.88 -11.73
CA ARG A 94 16.64 12.15 -10.33
C ARG A 94 18.06 11.70 -10.00
N GLU A 95 18.51 10.55 -10.47
CA GLU A 95 19.90 10.09 -10.25
C GLU A 95 20.92 10.98 -10.96
N VAL A 96 20.63 11.41 -12.20
CA VAL A 96 21.59 12.17 -13.02
C VAL A 96 21.58 13.67 -12.70
N CYS A 97 20.39 14.26 -12.49
CA CYS A 97 20.20 15.70 -12.34
C CYS A 97 19.79 16.12 -10.92
N GLY A 98 19.51 15.16 -10.03
CA GLY A 98 18.97 15.46 -8.71
C GLY A 98 17.49 15.82 -8.74
N TRP A 99 17.00 16.36 -7.62
CA TRP A 99 15.58 16.67 -7.45
C TRP A 99 15.14 17.89 -8.26
N ASN A 100 14.08 17.74 -9.06
CA ASN A 100 13.40 18.85 -9.72
C ASN A 100 11.91 18.88 -9.32
N GLY A 101 11.17 19.91 -9.74
CA GLY A 101 9.78 20.11 -9.32
C GLY A 101 8.84 18.95 -9.67
N ALA A 102 9.08 18.24 -10.76
CA ALA A 102 8.19 17.16 -11.23
C ALA A 102 8.18 15.96 -10.27
N HIS A 103 9.29 15.72 -9.58
CA HIS A 103 9.43 14.60 -8.64
C HIS A 103 8.57 14.74 -7.38
N ASN A 104 7.95 15.90 -7.14
CA ASN A 104 7.02 16.07 -6.02
C ASN A 104 5.66 15.40 -6.28
N PHE A 105 5.37 14.96 -7.49
CA PHE A 105 4.05 14.44 -7.86
C PHE A 105 4.17 13.15 -8.68
N THR A 106 3.11 12.34 -8.71
CA THR A 106 2.94 11.24 -9.68
C THR A 106 2.75 11.80 -11.10
N PRO A 107 3.04 11.06 -12.20
CA PRO A 107 2.79 11.57 -13.54
C PRO A 107 1.30 11.86 -13.73
N HIS A 108 0.97 13.07 -14.18
CA HIS A 108 -0.42 13.50 -14.24
C HIS A 108 -0.63 14.68 -15.21
N ILE A 109 -1.88 14.86 -15.61
CA ILE A 109 -2.42 16.08 -16.19
C ILE A 109 -3.36 16.69 -15.16
N THR A 110 -3.13 17.94 -14.77
CA THR A 110 -4.02 18.65 -13.83
C THR A 110 -5.30 19.08 -14.54
N LEU A 111 -6.45 18.52 -14.15
CA LEU A 111 -7.76 18.88 -14.72
C LEU A 111 -8.46 19.96 -13.91
N VAL A 112 -8.43 19.82 -12.58
CA VAL A 112 -8.93 20.82 -11.63
C VAL A 112 -7.82 21.05 -10.63
N SER A 113 -7.35 22.29 -10.54
CA SER A 113 -6.33 22.73 -9.58
C SER A 113 -6.82 22.57 -8.14
N PHE A 114 -5.91 22.74 -7.18
CA PHE A 114 -6.26 22.71 -5.76
C PHE A 114 -7.45 23.63 -5.44
N PHE A 115 -8.46 23.07 -4.80
CA PHE A 115 -9.62 23.78 -4.29
C PHE A 115 -9.95 23.33 -2.87
N LYS A 116 -10.52 24.24 -2.08
CA LYS A 116 -10.84 23.98 -0.68
C LYS A 116 -12.29 23.53 -0.55
N ALA A 117 -12.51 22.47 0.22
CA ALA A 117 -13.84 22.02 0.58
C ALA A 117 -13.89 21.56 2.06
N PRO A 118 -15.03 21.74 2.74
CA PRO A 118 -15.26 21.15 4.06
C PRO A 118 -15.13 19.63 4.05
N ASP A 119 -14.76 19.04 5.20
CA ASP A 119 -14.59 17.58 5.33
C ASP A 119 -15.89 16.81 5.06
N GLU A 120 -17.06 17.38 5.40
CA GLU A 120 -18.37 16.79 5.13
C GLU A 120 -18.67 16.61 3.63
N CYS A 121 -18.00 17.37 2.75
CA CYS A 121 -18.19 17.26 1.30
C CYS A 121 -17.41 16.09 0.67
N ALA A 122 -16.45 15.48 1.37
CA ALA A 122 -15.59 14.44 0.81
C ALA A 122 -16.37 13.28 0.13
N PRO A 123 -17.44 12.72 0.75
CA PRO A 123 -18.23 11.66 0.11
C PRO A 123 -18.92 12.13 -1.17
N GLN A 124 -19.42 13.37 -1.20
CA GLN A 124 -20.10 13.94 -2.36
C GLN A 124 -19.13 14.19 -3.52
N LEU A 125 -17.93 14.73 -3.25
CA LEU A 125 -16.89 14.92 -4.26
C LEU A 125 -16.49 13.59 -4.92
N SER A 126 -16.26 12.57 -4.08
CA SER A 126 -15.99 11.21 -4.53
C SER A 126 -17.17 10.68 -5.37
N LYS A 127 -18.41 10.83 -4.90
CA LYS A 127 -19.63 10.42 -5.62
C LYS A 127 -19.77 11.08 -7.00
N ALA A 128 -19.60 12.40 -7.08
CA ALA A 128 -19.69 13.15 -8.32
C ALA A 128 -18.70 12.64 -9.38
N LEU A 129 -17.47 12.30 -9.00
CA LEU A 129 -16.49 11.75 -9.95
C LEU A 129 -16.92 10.39 -10.52
N LYS A 130 -17.62 9.56 -9.76
CA LYS A 130 -18.15 8.28 -10.28
C LYS A 130 -19.32 8.51 -11.23
N GLU A 131 -20.22 9.40 -10.86
CA GLU A 131 -21.41 9.71 -11.68
C GLU A 131 -21.04 10.40 -12.99
N LEU A 132 -19.93 11.15 -13.00
CA LEU A 132 -19.36 11.77 -14.19
C LEU A 132 -19.09 10.77 -15.32
N MET A 133 -18.63 9.56 -15.00
CA MET A 133 -18.31 8.55 -16.01
C MET A 133 -19.53 7.85 -16.57
N ASN A 134 -20.69 7.98 -15.92
CA ASN A 134 -21.95 7.47 -16.45
C ASN A 134 -22.55 8.41 -17.53
N LEU A 135 -21.93 9.57 -17.79
CA LEU A 135 -22.44 10.52 -18.78
C LEU A 135 -22.09 10.10 -20.22
N PRO A 136 -22.96 10.41 -21.20
CA PRO A 136 -22.66 10.13 -22.61
C PRO A 136 -21.39 10.83 -23.07
N GLY A 137 -20.48 10.07 -23.69
CA GLY A 137 -19.20 10.59 -24.19
C GLY A 137 -18.19 10.91 -23.09
N ALA A 138 -18.38 10.35 -21.89
CA ALA A 138 -17.41 10.50 -20.79
C ALA A 138 -16.20 9.57 -20.95
N HIS A 139 -16.34 8.47 -21.69
CA HIS A 139 -15.27 7.53 -22.01
C HIS A 139 -14.55 7.92 -23.31
N ILE A 140 -13.25 7.66 -23.39
CA ILE A 140 -12.43 7.84 -24.58
C ILE A 140 -12.03 6.46 -25.13
N ASP A 141 -12.22 6.27 -26.44
CA ASP A 141 -11.98 5.01 -27.17
C ASP A 141 -10.66 5.01 -27.94
N ARG A 142 -9.91 6.11 -27.86
CA ARG A 142 -8.62 6.31 -28.52
C ARG A 142 -7.58 6.88 -27.56
N PRO A 143 -6.27 6.70 -27.83
CA PRO A 143 -5.22 7.33 -27.04
C PRO A 143 -5.34 8.86 -27.05
N ILE A 144 -5.00 9.46 -25.91
CA ILE A 144 -4.85 10.91 -25.78
C ILE A 144 -3.57 11.33 -26.51
N ALA A 145 -3.70 12.21 -27.50
CA ALA A 145 -2.58 12.75 -28.25
C ALA A 145 -1.78 13.74 -27.40
N LEU A 146 -0.47 13.52 -27.37
CA LEU A 146 0.50 14.28 -26.59
C LEU A 146 1.59 14.82 -27.51
N GLU A 147 1.95 16.08 -27.32
CA GLU A 147 2.97 16.79 -28.08
C GLU A 147 4.13 17.18 -27.17
N LEU A 148 5.33 16.69 -27.46
CA LEU A 148 6.50 17.00 -26.67
C LEU A 148 6.88 18.48 -26.80
N TYR A 149 7.07 19.14 -25.67
CA TYR A 149 7.56 20.51 -25.60
C TYR A 149 8.75 20.60 -24.64
N THR A 150 9.80 21.26 -25.12
CA THR A 150 11.04 21.46 -24.36
C THR A 150 11.42 22.93 -24.39
N SER A 151 11.65 23.50 -23.22
CA SER A 151 12.13 24.86 -23.01
C SER A 151 13.17 24.90 -21.88
N PRO A 152 13.98 25.96 -21.75
CA PRO A 152 15.04 26.03 -20.75
C PRO A 152 14.60 25.81 -19.30
N ASN A 153 13.32 26.06 -18.97
CA ASN A 153 12.79 25.98 -17.61
C ASN A 153 11.67 24.94 -17.42
N PHE A 154 11.26 24.28 -18.51
CA PHE A 154 10.13 23.35 -18.50
C PHE A 154 10.25 22.35 -19.65
N MET A 155 10.06 21.07 -19.33
CA MET A 155 9.93 19.97 -20.26
C MET A 155 8.66 19.19 -19.93
N GLY A 156 7.88 18.84 -20.93
CA GLY A 156 6.63 18.13 -20.74
C GLY A 156 5.91 17.82 -22.03
N PHE A 157 4.80 17.12 -21.91
CA PHE A 157 3.88 16.89 -23.02
C PHE A 157 2.69 17.81 -22.90
N PHE A 158 2.35 18.53 -23.96
CA PHE A 158 1.07 19.23 -24.07
C PHE A 158 0.03 18.30 -24.66
N VAL A 159 -1.21 18.39 -24.18
CA VAL A 159 -2.33 17.65 -24.76
C VAL A 159 -2.76 18.36 -26.04
N ALA A 160 -2.88 17.61 -27.14
CA ALA A 160 -3.37 18.15 -28.42
C ALA A 160 -4.76 18.78 -28.27
N GLU A 161 -5.09 19.77 -29.10
CA GLU A 161 -6.25 20.63 -28.92
C GLU A 161 -7.58 19.88 -28.74
N ASP A 162 -7.86 18.89 -29.59
CA ASP A 162 -9.09 18.10 -29.55
C ASP A 162 -9.26 17.32 -28.24
N ASP A 163 -8.18 16.70 -27.78
CA ASP A 163 -8.15 15.94 -26.53
C ASP A 163 -8.15 16.84 -25.30
N ALA A 164 -7.48 17.99 -25.40
CA ALA A 164 -7.52 19.00 -24.36
C ALA A 164 -8.94 19.54 -24.18
N ASN A 165 -9.67 19.76 -25.28
CA ASN A 165 -11.07 20.18 -25.26
C ASN A 165 -11.97 19.10 -24.64
N TYR A 166 -11.73 17.82 -24.94
CA TYR A 166 -12.42 16.71 -24.30
C TYR A 166 -12.20 16.68 -22.78
N LEU A 167 -10.94 16.67 -22.32
CA LEU A 167 -10.61 16.65 -20.90
C LEU A 167 -11.14 17.89 -20.15
N LYS A 168 -11.11 19.07 -20.78
CA LYS A 168 -11.72 20.29 -20.22
C LYS A 168 -13.23 20.16 -20.06
N ARG A 169 -13.95 19.52 -20.99
CA ARG A 169 -15.40 19.27 -20.84
C ARG A 169 -15.67 18.37 -19.63
N ILE A 170 -14.89 17.31 -19.44
CA ILE A 170 -14.98 16.41 -18.28
C ILE A 170 -14.75 17.21 -16.98
N ALA A 171 -13.68 18.01 -16.94
CA ALA A 171 -13.36 18.85 -15.78
C ALA A 171 -14.47 19.86 -15.48
N LEU A 172 -14.99 20.56 -16.50
CA LEU A 172 -16.08 21.53 -16.35
C LEU A 172 -17.37 20.89 -15.85
N GLN A 173 -17.69 19.68 -16.33
CA GLN A 173 -18.86 18.95 -15.89
C GLN A 173 -18.72 18.49 -14.43
N TYR A 174 -17.52 18.03 -14.02
CA TYR A 174 -17.23 17.73 -12.62
C TYR A 174 -17.37 18.98 -11.75
N VAL A 175 -16.76 20.10 -12.14
CA VAL A 175 -16.87 21.39 -11.44
C VAL A 175 -18.34 21.79 -11.29
N LYS A 176 -19.12 21.72 -12.37
CA LYS A 176 -20.56 22.04 -12.34
C LYS A 176 -21.32 21.19 -11.32
N GLU A 177 -21.06 19.89 -11.30
CA GLU A 177 -21.72 18.95 -10.37
C GLU A 177 -21.40 19.28 -8.90
N VAL A 178 -20.14 19.63 -8.61
CA VAL A 178 -19.71 19.88 -7.22
C VAL A 178 -19.95 21.33 -6.76
N SER A 179 -20.02 22.29 -7.69
CA SER A 179 -20.23 23.73 -7.40
C SER A 179 -21.62 24.05 -6.82
N HIS A 180 -22.57 23.12 -6.88
CA HIS A 180 -23.85 23.26 -6.16
C HIS A 180 -23.69 23.21 -4.63
N SER A 181 -22.50 22.90 -4.12
CA SER A 181 -22.26 22.43 -2.73
C SER A 181 -21.46 23.39 -1.85
N THR A 182 -21.55 24.72 -2.03
CA THR A 182 -20.77 25.74 -1.27
C THR A 182 -19.29 25.84 -1.71
N ILE A 183 -18.88 25.08 -2.72
CA ILE A 183 -17.50 25.03 -3.21
C ILE A 183 -17.35 26.00 -4.38
N SER A 184 -16.53 27.05 -4.20
CA SER A 184 -16.15 27.96 -5.28
C SER A 184 -14.98 27.37 -6.06
N LEU A 185 -15.22 27.09 -7.34
CA LEU A 185 -14.23 26.54 -8.27
C LEU A 185 -14.16 27.45 -9.49
N GLU A 186 -12.95 27.84 -9.85
CA GLU A 186 -12.70 28.61 -11.06
C GLU A 186 -12.38 27.69 -12.25
N PRO A 187 -12.91 27.98 -13.45
CA PRO A 187 -12.62 27.20 -14.64
C PRO A 187 -11.13 27.27 -15.01
N HIS A 188 -10.52 26.11 -15.27
CA HIS A 188 -9.11 26.02 -15.62
C HIS A 188 -8.85 26.59 -17.04
N VAL A 189 -8.21 27.75 -17.11
CA VAL A 189 -7.93 28.45 -18.38
C VAL A 189 -6.58 28.09 -19.01
N LYS A 190 -5.69 27.38 -18.31
CA LYS A 190 -4.37 27.02 -18.84
C LYS A 190 -4.45 25.79 -19.77
N SER A 191 -3.47 25.70 -20.67
CA SER A 191 -3.22 24.51 -21.50
C SER A 191 -2.94 23.29 -20.63
N LEU A 192 -3.57 22.16 -20.98
CA LEU A 192 -3.35 20.89 -20.28
C LEU A 192 -2.00 20.31 -20.70
N HIS A 193 -1.25 19.84 -19.71
CA HIS A 193 0.08 19.30 -19.91
C HIS A 193 0.39 18.23 -18.87
N LEU A 194 1.25 17.29 -19.25
CA LEU A 194 1.95 16.38 -18.36
C LEU A 194 3.38 16.88 -18.21
N THR A 195 3.78 17.21 -16.99
CA THR A 195 5.11 17.75 -16.71
C THR A 195 6.13 16.62 -16.57
N LEU A 196 7.27 16.74 -17.27
CA LEU A 196 8.40 15.82 -17.13
C LEU A 196 9.47 16.38 -16.21
N ALA A 197 9.81 17.66 -16.38
CA ALA A 197 10.79 18.35 -15.55
C ALA A 197 10.51 19.85 -15.54
N TYR A 198 10.64 20.48 -14.37
CA TYR A 198 10.60 21.94 -14.22
C TYR A 198 11.32 22.36 -12.94
N GLN A 199 11.58 23.65 -12.76
CA GLN A 199 12.34 24.17 -11.60
C GLN A 199 13.72 23.51 -11.42
N PHE A 200 14.38 23.18 -12.54
CA PHE A 200 15.76 22.66 -12.54
C PHE A 200 16.75 23.77 -12.91
N PRO A 201 17.98 23.74 -12.37
CA PRO A 201 19.07 24.62 -12.79
C PRO A 201 19.43 24.51 -14.29
N SER A 202 19.80 25.63 -14.92
CA SER A 202 20.07 25.66 -16.37
C SER A 202 21.23 24.77 -16.84
N ASN A 203 22.17 24.42 -15.96
CA ASN A 203 23.25 23.47 -16.27
C ASN A 203 22.76 22.02 -16.45
N GLN A 204 21.56 21.69 -15.95
CA GLN A 204 20.96 20.36 -16.08
C GLN A 204 20.16 20.20 -17.38
N PHE A 205 19.88 21.29 -18.09
CA PHE A 205 19.01 21.31 -19.27
C PHE A 205 19.45 20.29 -20.33
N ASN A 206 20.73 20.23 -20.68
CA ASN A 206 21.21 19.33 -21.74
C ASN A 206 21.07 17.86 -21.37
N ALA A 207 21.34 17.50 -20.10
CA ALA A 207 21.20 16.14 -19.62
C ALA A 207 19.72 15.71 -19.62
N LEU A 208 18.83 16.57 -19.11
CA LEU A 208 17.39 16.32 -19.13
C LEU A 208 16.85 16.22 -20.56
N LYS A 209 17.30 17.09 -21.48
CA LYS A 209 16.89 17.06 -22.89
C LYS A 209 17.23 15.74 -23.57
N GLN A 210 18.43 15.21 -23.32
CA GLN A 210 18.86 13.91 -23.85
C GLN A 210 17.97 12.76 -23.32
N LEU A 211 17.64 12.77 -22.03
CA LEU A 211 16.75 11.77 -21.44
C LEU A 211 15.33 11.85 -22.03
N VAL A 212 14.81 13.06 -22.20
CA VAL A 212 13.48 13.29 -22.79
C VAL A 212 13.42 12.84 -24.25
N GLU A 213 14.48 13.07 -25.03
CA GLU A 213 14.58 12.61 -26.43
C GLU A 213 14.63 11.08 -26.56
N GLY A 214 14.94 10.36 -25.47
CA GLY A 214 14.91 8.89 -25.41
C GLY A 214 13.54 8.29 -25.10
N LEU A 215 12.52 9.10 -24.82
CA LEU A 215 11.16 8.62 -24.52
C LEU A 215 10.44 8.12 -25.78
N ASP A 216 9.65 7.07 -25.62
CA ASP A 216 8.75 6.60 -26.68
C ASP A 216 7.53 7.52 -26.76
N THR A 217 7.45 8.32 -27.82
CA THR A 217 6.34 9.24 -28.07
C THR A 217 5.25 8.64 -28.96
N SER A 218 5.25 7.32 -29.19
CA SER A 218 4.17 6.66 -29.92
C SER A 218 2.86 6.64 -29.14
N HIS A 219 2.94 6.70 -27.80
CA HIS A 219 1.82 6.67 -26.87
C HIS A 219 0.83 5.50 -27.10
N THR A 220 1.23 4.48 -27.87
CA THR A 220 0.40 3.32 -28.20
C THR A 220 0.13 2.50 -26.94
N GLY A 221 -1.14 2.39 -26.56
CA GLY A 221 -1.56 1.64 -25.36
C GLY A 221 -1.50 2.43 -24.06
N ALA A 222 -1.31 3.76 -24.10
CA ALA A 222 -1.43 4.61 -22.93
C ALA A 222 -2.90 4.66 -22.46
N ASN A 223 -3.16 4.06 -21.29
CA ASN A 223 -4.45 4.11 -20.63
C ASN A 223 -4.47 5.21 -19.59
N TRP A 224 -5.64 5.76 -19.31
CA TRP A 224 -5.78 6.90 -18.40
C TRP A 224 -6.89 6.67 -17.39
N GLU A 225 -6.71 7.22 -16.20
CA GLU A 225 -7.73 7.23 -15.16
C GLU A 225 -7.79 8.58 -14.46
N LEU A 226 -8.99 9.00 -14.09
CA LEU A 226 -9.19 10.17 -13.26
C LEU A 226 -8.99 9.80 -11.81
N ARG A 227 -8.21 10.59 -11.08
CA ARG A 227 -7.94 10.40 -9.66
C ARG A 227 -8.24 11.66 -8.87
N LEU A 228 -9.11 11.54 -7.88
CA LEU A 228 -9.39 12.59 -6.91
C LEU A 228 -8.50 12.39 -5.69
N TYR A 229 -7.62 13.35 -5.45
CA TYR A 229 -6.75 13.39 -4.28
C TYR A 229 -7.14 14.52 -3.34
N SER A 230 -6.70 14.41 -2.09
CA SER A 230 -6.75 15.53 -1.15
C SER A 230 -5.58 15.52 -0.17
N ARG A 231 -5.30 16.70 0.40
CA ARG A 231 -4.26 16.91 1.40
C ARG A 231 -4.71 17.90 2.46
N ASP A 232 -4.05 17.88 3.61
CA ASP A 232 -4.21 18.92 4.61
C ASP A 232 -3.64 20.24 4.08
N SER A 233 -4.46 21.30 4.11
CA SER A 233 -4.09 22.62 3.57
C SER A 233 -2.94 23.28 4.33
N ARG A 234 -2.72 22.90 5.59
CA ARG A 234 -1.67 23.46 6.45
C ARG A 234 -0.29 22.90 6.12
N LEU A 235 -0.25 21.73 5.48
CA LEU A 235 0.97 21.01 5.13
C LEU A 235 1.41 21.29 3.69
N ALA A 236 0.69 22.18 2.98
CA ALA A 236 0.89 22.49 1.56
C ALA A 236 2.28 23.05 1.20
N THR A 237 3.02 23.61 2.16
CA THR A 237 4.37 24.19 1.96
C THR A 237 5.49 23.31 2.50
N LYS A 238 5.17 22.17 3.11
CA LYS A 238 6.16 21.27 3.72
C LYS A 238 6.61 20.21 2.71
N GLN A 239 7.89 19.84 2.79
CA GLN A 239 8.43 18.69 2.07
C GLN A 239 7.98 17.41 2.76
N VAL A 240 7.76 16.35 1.97
CA VAL A 240 7.42 15.02 2.48
C VAL A 240 8.65 14.16 2.47
N HIS A 241 8.96 13.56 3.62
CA HIS A 241 10.08 12.65 3.80
C HIS A 241 9.55 11.29 4.25
N LYS A 242 10.07 10.22 3.65
CA LYS A 242 9.75 8.85 4.03
C LYS A 242 10.72 8.37 5.10
N VAL A 243 10.20 7.75 6.15
CA VAL A 243 11.01 7.17 7.22
C VAL A 243 11.67 5.87 6.74
N LEU A 244 13.00 5.85 6.74
CA LEU A 244 13.82 4.69 6.39
C LEU A 244 14.22 3.88 7.62
N TYR A 245 14.45 4.56 8.75
CA TYR A 245 14.91 3.95 9.99
C TYR A 245 13.98 4.32 11.16
N PRO A 246 13.70 3.37 12.07
CA PRO A 246 12.85 3.64 13.21
C PRO A 246 13.61 4.45 14.28
N HIS A 247 12.88 5.25 15.04
CA HIS A 247 13.42 6.03 16.15
C HIS A 247 12.46 5.97 17.33
N THR A 248 13.00 5.65 18.51
CA THR A 248 12.24 5.64 19.77
C THR A 248 12.62 6.89 20.55
N PRO A 249 11.65 7.78 20.87
CA PRO A 249 11.89 9.00 21.62
C PRO A 249 12.61 8.74 22.93
N ARG A 250 13.68 9.49 23.20
CA ARG A 250 14.37 9.51 24.51
C ARG A 250 13.95 10.70 25.34
N GLU A 251 13.84 11.86 24.69
CA GLU A 251 13.34 13.10 25.27
C GLU A 251 11.87 13.36 24.85
N PRO A 252 11.09 14.12 25.64
CA PRO A 252 9.66 14.30 25.40
C PRO A 252 9.33 15.15 24.17
N ASP A 253 10.29 15.87 23.62
CA ASP A 253 10.20 16.67 22.41
C ASP A 253 10.63 15.89 21.14
N GLU A 254 11.10 14.65 21.28
CA GLU A 254 11.45 13.79 20.15
C GLU A 254 10.22 13.11 19.53
N LEU A 255 10.21 13.01 18.21
CA LEU A 255 9.15 12.36 17.44
C LEU A 255 9.45 10.88 17.22
N GLU A 256 8.47 10.01 17.53
CA GLU A 256 8.60 8.58 17.21
C GLU A 256 8.59 8.37 15.69
N LEU A 257 9.58 7.62 15.18
CA LEU A 257 9.65 7.27 13.75
C LEU A 257 9.35 5.79 13.54
N ARG A 258 8.43 5.51 12.61
CA ARG A 258 8.07 4.15 12.18
C ARG A 258 8.44 3.96 10.73
N ILE A 259 9.14 2.88 10.41
CA ILE A 259 9.58 2.60 9.04
C ILE A 259 8.38 2.62 8.09
N GLY A 260 8.49 3.39 7.01
CA GLY A 260 7.43 3.55 6.01
C GLY A 260 6.40 4.64 6.33
N ASP A 261 6.47 5.31 7.48
CA ASP A 261 5.72 6.54 7.74
C ASP A 261 6.25 7.70 6.86
N TYR A 262 5.46 8.76 6.77
CA TYR A 262 5.84 10.02 6.16
C TYR A 262 5.92 11.13 7.22
N ILE A 263 6.92 11.99 7.09
CA ILE A 263 7.14 13.15 7.94
C ILE A 263 7.09 14.39 7.07
N TYR A 264 6.37 15.42 7.54
CA TYR A 264 6.36 16.73 6.92
C TYR A 264 7.42 17.61 7.54
N LEU A 265 8.40 18.03 6.74
CA LEU A 265 9.49 18.91 7.15
C LEU A 265 9.37 20.27 6.46
N SER A 266 9.62 21.36 7.19
CA SER A 266 9.77 22.68 6.54
C SER A 266 11.18 22.81 5.95
N PRO A 267 11.32 23.35 4.72
CA PRO A 267 12.64 23.61 4.12
C PRO A 267 13.55 24.45 5.04
N GLU A 268 12.95 25.40 5.77
CA GLU A 268 13.66 26.27 6.70
C GLU A 268 14.19 25.50 7.92
N ALA A 269 13.44 24.51 8.43
CA ALA A 269 13.89 23.69 9.55
C ALA A 269 15.09 22.83 9.15
N ILE A 270 15.07 22.27 7.93
CA ILE A 270 16.20 21.50 7.39
C ILE A 270 17.44 22.40 7.26
N GLN A 271 17.29 23.59 6.67
CA GLN A 271 18.42 24.51 6.47
C GLN A 271 19.01 25.07 7.76
N ASN A 272 18.17 25.26 8.79
CA ASN A 272 18.59 25.82 10.06
C ASN A 272 19.11 24.76 11.05
N SER A 273 18.97 23.47 10.73
CA SER A 273 19.52 22.40 11.56
C SER A 273 21.04 22.39 11.50
N SER A 274 21.67 22.45 12.67
CA SER A 274 23.14 22.48 12.80
C SER A 274 23.73 21.14 13.24
N ASP A 275 22.90 20.28 13.85
CA ASP A 275 23.27 19.01 14.46
C ASP A 275 22.58 17.80 13.80
N GLY A 276 21.78 18.03 12.74
CA GLY A 276 21.05 17.00 12.01
C GLY A 276 19.70 16.62 12.63
N TRP A 277 19.28 17.30 13.71
CA TRP A 277 17.94 17.18 14.26
C TRP A 277 17.04 18.26 13.68
N VAL A 278 15.88 17.85 13.16
CA VAL A 278 14.91 18.72 12.50
C VAL A 278 13.55 18.57 13.14
N GLU A 279 12.81 19.66 13.27
CA GLU A 279 11.41 19.60 13.69
C GLU A 279 10.55 19.16 12.51
N GLY A 280 9.72 18.14 12.72
CA GLY A 280 8.80 17.60 11.73
C GLY A 280 7.43 17.29 12.30
N ILE A 281 6.48 16.99 11.41
CA ILE A 281 5.12 16.54 11.76
C ILE A 281 4.91 15.13 11.21
N SER A 282 4.54 14.17 12.06
CA SER A 282 4.23 12.82 11.60
C SER A 282 2.89 12.79 10.86
N TRP A 283 2.87 12.18 9.67
CA TRP A 283 1.65 11.97 8.90
C TRP A 283 0.69 10.99 9.58
N LEU A 284 1.23 9.98 10.27
CA LEU A 284 0.41 8.96 10.96
C LEU A 284 -0.30 9.49 12.21
N THR A 285 0.25 10.49 12.89
CA THR A 285 -0.23 10.94 14.21
C THR A 285 -0.60 12.41 14.27
N GLY A 286 -0.18 13.23 13.29
CA GLY A 286 -0.39 14.67 13.29
C GLY A 286 0.44 15.44 14.33
N THR A 287 1.19 14.75 15.20
CA THR A 287 2.02 15.40 16.23
C THR A 287 3.33 15.91 15.65
N ASN A 288 3.85 16.99 16.21
CA ASN A 288 5.18 17.51 15.90
C ASN A 288 6.23 17.05 16.93
N GLY A 289 7.49 17.11 16.53
CA GLY A 289 8.63 16.84 17.39
C GLY A 289 9.94 16.82 16.59
N TYR A 290 11.06 16.70 17.31
CA TYR A 290 12.38 16.60 16.72
C TYR A 290 12.71 15.18 16.28
N LEU A 291 13.33 15.05 15.11
CA LEU A 291 13.79 13.78 14.58
C LEU A 291 15.16 13.91 13.92
N PRO A 292 15.96 12.84 13.87
CA PRO A 292 17.18 12.81 13.08
C PRO A 292 16.85 12.81 11.58
N GLU A 293 17.27 13.84 10.84
CA GLU A 293 16.96 14.00 9.40
C GLU A 293 17.43 12.80 8.58
N ASN A 294 18.62 12.28 8.88
CA ASN A 294 19.24 11.15 8.19
C ASN A 294 18.49 9.82 8.37
N TYR A 295 17.44 9.78 9.19
CA TYR A 295 16.56 8.62 9.31
C TYR A 295 15.47 8.62 8.24
N THR A 296 15.40 9.70 7.46
CA THR A 296 14.37 9.96 6.46
C THR A 296 14.98 10.27 5.10
N GLU A 297 14.19 10.13 4.06
CA GLU A 297 14.57 10.48 2.70
C GLU A 297 13.44 11.26 2.04
N ARG A 298 13.78 12.33 1.32
CA ARG A 298 12.78 13.13 0.59
C ARG A 298 12.05 12.26 -0.44
N THR A 299 10.72 12.33 -0.43
CA THR A 299 9.84 11.61 -1.36
C THR A 299 8.83 12.54 -2.01
N ALA A 300 8.02 12.03 -2.95
CA ALA A 300 7.01 12.85 -3.61
C ALA A 300 5.96 13.34 -2.60
N GLU A 301 5.55 14.60 -2.70
CA GLU A 301 4.47 15.14 -1.86
C GLU A 301 3.17 14.34 -2.04
N SER A 302 2.90 13.90 -3.28
CA SER A 302 1.72 13.10 -3.59
C SER A 302 1.66 11.75 -2.88
N ASP A 303 2.79 11.24 -2.36
CA ASP A 303 2.82 9.97 -1.63
C ASP A 303 2.08 10.04 -0.29
N ALA A 304 2.00 11.23 0.30
CA ALA A 304 1.28 11.48 1.56
C ALA A 304 -0.18 11.95 1.33
N TRP A 305 -0.64 12.04 0.09
CA TRP A 305 -2.00 12.49 -0.21
C TRP A 305 -3.03 11.38 -0.06
N THR A 306 -4.24 11.77 0.34
CA THR A 306 -5.37 10.87 0.44
C THR A 306 -6.01 10.70 -0.93
N MET A 307 -6.02 9.49 -1.48
CA MET A 307 -6.80 9.17 -2.68
C MET A 307 -8.24 8.80 -2.32
N HIS A 308 -9.21 9.56 -2.83
CA HIS A 308 -10.65 9.43 -2.56
C HIS A 308 -11.37 8.54 -3.56
N ARG A 309 -10.98 8.63 -4.84
CA ARG A 309 -11.58 7.85 -5.91
C ARG A 309 -10.70 7.82 -7.14
N THR A 310 -10.79 6.69 -7.85
CA THR A 310 -10.21 6.50 -9.18
C THR A 310 -11.30 5.99 -10.11
N VAL A 311 -11.35 6.51 -11.32
CA VAL A 311 -12.25 6.03 -12.38
C VAL A 311 -11.52 5.96 -13.73
N PRO A 312 -11.64 4.88 -14.50
CA PRO A 312 -10.97 4.76 -15.79
C PRO A 312 -11.59 5.72 -16.83
N LEU A 313 -10.76 6.31 -17.69
CA LEU A 313 -11.24 7.10 -18.84
C LEU A 313 -11.50 6.26 -20.08
N CYS A 314 -10.82 5.12 -20.21
CA CYS A 314 -10.99 4.20 -21.34
C CYS A 314 -11.72 2.95 -20.85
N ASP A 315 -12.61 2.40 -21.68
CA ASP A 315 -13.12 1.06 -21.45
C ASP A 315 -11.99 0.06 -21.64
N VAL A 316 -11.72 -0.75 -20.62
CA VAL A 316 -10.79 -1.87 -20.75
C VAL A 316 -11.42 -2.83 -21.76
N VAL A 317 -10.93 -2.83 -23.00
CA VAL A 317 -11.34 -3.81 -24.01
C VAL A 317 -10.98 -5.20 -23.48
N SER A 318 -11.96 -5.82 -22.85
CA SER A 318 -11.92 -7.24 -22.47
C SER A 318 -12.56 -7.99 -23.64
N PRO A 319 -11.87 -8.93 -24.30
CA PRO A 319 -12.53 -9.81 -25.24
C PRO A 319 -13.49 -10.73 -24.45
N ASP A 320 -14.79 -10.55 -24.70
CA ASP A 320 -15.94 -11.40 -24.34
C ASP A 320 -16.10 -11.85 -22.88
N LEU A 321 -16.89 -11.12 -22.07
CA LEU A 321 -17.72 -11.69 -20.99
C LEU A 321 -18.99 -10.82 -20.75
N ASP A 322 -20.14 -11.49 -20.61
CA ASP A 322 -21.52 -10.98 -20.45
C ASP A 322 -21.76 -9.87 -19.40
N PRO A 323 -22.88 -9.10 -19.48
CA PRO A 323 -23.09 -7.89 -18.69
C PRO A 323 -23.24 -8.15 -17.18
N PRO A 324 -22.77 -7.23 -16.31
CA PRO A 324 -22.72 -7.47 -14.87
C PRO A 324 -24.07 -7.29 -14.18
N SER A 325 -24.38 -8.22 -13.27
CA SER A 325 -25.38 -8.08 -12.22
C SER A 325 -24.93 -7.05 -11.19
N ASP A 326 -25.81 -6.11 -10.85
CA ASP A 326 -25.63 -5.08 -9.82
C ASP A 326 -25.15 -5.68 -8.48
N THR A 327 -23.86 -5.50 -8.17
CA THR A 327 -23.30 -5.65 -6.83
C THR A 327 -22.24 -4.56 -6.61
N VAL A 328 -22.40 -3.83 -5.51
CA VAL A 328 -21.46 -2.82 -5.03
C VAL A 328 -20.33 -3.55 -4.30
N ASP A 329 -19.18 -3.71 -4.93
CA ASP A 329 -17.92 -4.05 -4.23
C ASP A 329 -16.71 -3.52 -4.99
N GLY A 330 -15.82 -2.86 -4.26
CA GLY A 330 -14.57 -2.32 -4.74
C GLY A 330 -13.43 -3.31 -4.50
N ALA A 331 -12.98 -3.96 -5.57
CA ALA A 331 -11.70 -4.66 -5.63
C ALA A 331 -11.09 -4.38 -7.01
N ALA A 332 -10.05 -3.56 -7.05
CA ALA A 332 -9.20 -3.47 -8.22
C ALA A 332 -8.23 -4.65 -8.16
N GLY A 333 -8.47 -5.71 -8.93
CA GLY A 333 -7.65 -6.93 -8.97
C GLY A 333 -7.63 -7.52 -10.38
N LEU A 334 -6.42 -7.70 -10.91
CA LEU A 334 -6.10 -8.19 -12.25
C LEU A 334 -6.67 -9.60 -12.50
N ARG A 335 -7.47 -9.78 -13.55
CA ARG A 335 -7.86 -11.11 -14.06
C ARG A 335 -6.69 -11.74 -14.83
N PHE A 336 -6.29 -12.95 -14.44
CA PHE A 336 -5.51 -13.87 -15.27
C PHE A 336 -6.33 -15.14 -15.42
N ASP A 337 -6.83 -15.39 -16.64
CA ASP A 337 -7.49 -16.63 -17.01
C ASP A 337 -6.46 -17.76 -17.15
N LEU A 338 -6.73 -18.89 -16.49
CA LEU A 338 -6.11 -20.19 -16.78
C LEU A 338 -7.12 -21.03 -17.56
N PRO A 339 -6.69 -21.80 -18.58
CA PRO A 339 -7.61 -22.62 -19.36
C PRO A 339 -8.12 -23.78 -18.51
N VAL A 340 -9.45 -23.89 -18.43
CA VAL A 340 -10.17 -25.04 -17.88
C VAL A 340 -10.09 -26.18 -18.90
N VAL A 341 -9.39 -27.26 -18.54
CA VAL A 341 -9.56 -28.56 -19.19
C VAL A 341 -10.62 -29.31 -18.40
N ASN A 342 -11.82 -29.42 -18.98
CA ASN A 342 -12.84 -30.34 -18.54
C ASN A 342 -12.42 -31.77 -18.92
N SER A 343 -12.32 -32.65 -17.94
CA SER A 343 -12.55 -34.08 -18.15
C SER A 343 -13.38 -34.59 -16.99
N GLU A 344 -14.67 -34.77 -17.25
CA GLU A 344 -15.55 -35.59 -16.45
C GLU A 344 -15.05 -37.04 -16.48
N HIS A 345 -14.87 -37.66 -15.32
CA HIS A 345 -15.13 -39.08 -15.12
C HIS A 345 -15.34 -39.33 -13.62
N ASP A 346 -16.57 -39.76 -13.29
CA ASP A 346 -16.87 -40.57 -12.11
C ASP A 346 -15.89 -41.73 -12.02
N ILE A 347 -15.40 -42.04 -10.80
CA ILE A 347 -15.28 -43.40 -10.26
C ILE A 347 -15.02 -43.29 -8.76
N ASP A 348 -15.92 -43.93 -8.03
CA ASP A 348 -15.89 -44.29 -6.61
C ASP A 348 -14.64 -45.10 -6.23
N SER A 349 -14.37 -45.26 -4.94
CA SER A 349 -13.52 -46.26 -4.26
C SER A 349 -12.37 -45.69 -3.41
N GLN A 350 -12.57 -45.91 -2.12
CA GLN A 350 -11.57 -46.22 -1.07
C GLN A 350 -10.20 -46.69 -1.57
N GLU A 351 -9.13 -46.15 -0.98
CA GLU A 351 -7.96 -46.98 -0.64
C GLU A 351 -7.35 -46.52 0.69
N THR A 352 -7.46 -47.43 1.64
CA THR A 352 -6.83 -47.48 2.95
C THR A 352 -5.39 -47.99 2.81
N CYS A 353 -4.53 -47.63 3.76
CA CYS A 353 -3.38 -48.47 4.11
C CYS A 353 -3.34 -48.63 5.63
N HIS A 354 -3.83 -49.79 6.09
CA HIS A 354 -3.59 -50.35 7.41
C HIS A 354 -2.49 -51.42 7.30
N ALA A 355 -1.66 -51.53 8.34
CA ALA A 355 -1.27 -52.83 8.89
C ALA A 355 -0.92 -52.65 10.38
N GLU A 356 -1.64 -53.38 11.24
CA GLU A 356 -1.53 -53.41 12.69
C GLU A 356 -0.49 -54.44 13.19
N GLY A 357 -0.13 -54.35 14.50
CA GLY A 357 0.90 -55.14 15.22
C GLY A 357 0.57 -56.63 15.46
N PRO A 358 1.20 -57.32 16.46
CA PRO A 358 0.70 -57.18 17.85
C PRO A 358 1.68 -57.49 19.03
N HIS A 359 1.32 -56.94 20.21
CA HIS A 359 1.38 -57.45 21.61
C HIS A 359 2.61 -58.12 22.29
N GLN A 360 3.09 -57.43 23.36
CA GLN A 360 3.22 -57.81 24.80
C GLN A 360 4.39 -58.65 25.42
N GLN A 361 4.86 -58.08 26.55
CA GLN A 361 5.45 -58.62 27.80
C GLN A 361 6.98 -58.79 27.98
N LEU A 362 7.49 -58.01 28.96
CA LEU A 362 8.56 -58.19 29.99
C LEU A 362 9.88 -58.88 29.60
N VAL A 363 11.08 -58.43 30.01
CA VAL A 363 11.63 -58.36 31.39
C VAL A 363 12.90 -57.46 31.41
N GLU A 364 12.99 -56.57 32.41
CA GLU A 364 14.11 -56.10 33.29
C GLU A 364 15.59 -56.19 32.79
N ASP A 365 16.56 -55.35 33.15
CA ASP A 365 16.75 -54.32 34.19
C ASP A 365 18.14 -53.66 33.98
N ILE A 366 18.52 -52.78 34.92
CA ILE A 366 19.91 -52.39 35.33
C ILE A 366 20.44 -51.14 34.59
N GLN A 367 20.78 -49.98 35.18
CA GLN A 367 20.85 -49.40 36.53
C GLN A 367 21.16 -47.89 36.27
N GLN A 368 20.89 -46.87 37.08
CA GLN A 368 20.89 -46.71 38.53
C GLN A 368 20.38 -45.26 38.78
N GLN A 369 19.32 -45.08 39.57
CA GLN A 369 19.06 -43.86 40.35
C GLN A 369 18.63 -44.31 41.74
N PRO A 370 18.81 -43.46 42.76
CA PRO A 370 17.59 -42.95 43.37
C PRO A 370 17.59 -41.44 43.63
N GLN A 371 16.46 -40.87 43.21
CA GLN A 371 15.61 -39.92 43.92
C GLN A 371 16.16 -38.58 44.40
N VAL A 372 15.71 -37.59 43.62
CA VAL A 372 15.28 -36.25 44.04
C VAL A 372 14.18 -36.33 45.09
N ASP A 373 14.31 -35.49 46.12
CA ASP A 373 13.19 -35.07 46.98
C ASP A 373 13.10 -33.53 46.97
N GLY A 374 11.89 -33.02 46.70
CA GLY A 374 11.35 -31.81 47.32
C GLY A 374 11.82 -30.40 46.94
N LYS A 375 11.07 -29.78 46.00
CA LYS A 375 10.49 -28.40 46.03
C LYS A 375 11.36 -27.12 46.11
N MET A 376 11.11 -26.28 45.09
CA MET A 376 10.95 -24.80 45.07
C MET A 376 12.14 -23.89 45.46
N LYS A 377 12.71 -23.16 44.48
CA LYS A 377 12.49 -21.71 44.26
C LYS A 377 13.38 -21.14 43.14
N ASP A 378 12.80 -20.13 42.49
CA ASP A 378 13.31 -19.05 41.65
C ASP A 378 14.80 -18.67 41.81
N GLU A 379 15.53 -18.44 40.70
CA GLU A 379 16.55 -17.38 40.62
C GLU A 379 17.01 -17.05 39.18
N ASN A 380 17.09 -15.75 38.94
CA ASN A 380 17.52 -15.02 37.74
C ASN A 380 18.92 -15.38 37.21
N VAL A 381 19.09 -15.31 35.89
CA VAL A 381 20.43 -15.14 35.26
C VAL A 381 20.50 -13.77 34.57
N PRO A 382 21.56 -12.95 34.77
CA PRO A 382 21.55 -11.53 34.42
C PRO A 382 21.82 -11.25 32.93
N ALA A 383 21.27 -10.13 32.44
CA ALA A 383 21.28 -9.67 31.05
C ALA A 383 22.67 -9.33 30.47
N ASP A 384 23.71 -9.22 31.30
CA ASP A 384 25.03 -8.73 30.86
C ASP A 384 25.89 -9.80 30.17
N LYS A 385 25.50 -11.08 30.21
CA LYS A 385 26.17 -12.15 29.44
C LYS A 385 25.60 -12.37 28.04
N LEU A 386 24.46 -11.78 27.70
CA LEU A 386 23.86 -11.89 26.36
C LEU A 386 24.49 -10.89 25.37
N TYR A 387 24.98 -9.75 25.88
CA TYR A 387 25.52 -8.66 25.07
C TYR A 387 26.93 -8.95 24.49
N GLU A 388 27.73 -9.77 25.18
CA GLU A 388 29.09 -10.16 24.73
C GLU A 388 29.09 -11.26 23.64
N LEU A 389 28.04 -12.09 23.56
CA LEU A 389 27.90 -13.11 22.52
C LEU A 389 27.45 -12.55 21.16
N MET A 390 26.83 -11.37 21.15
CA MET A 390 26.43 -10.67 19.92
C MET A 390 27.54 -9.77 19.33
N LYS A 391 28.51 -9.32 20.15
CA LYS A 391 29.63 -8.48 19.69
C LYS A 391 30.71 -9.21 18.89
N LYS A 392 30.72 -10.55 18.91
CA LYS A 392 31.78 -11.37 18.28
C LYS A 392 31.48 -11.84 16.84
N ARG A 393 30.38 -11.41 16.22
CA ARG A 393 29.99 -11.91 14.88
C ARG A 393 29.90 -10.87 13.77
N THR A 394 30.23 -9.61 14.04
CA THR A 394 30.15 -8.55 13.02
C THR A 394 31.38 -7.65 13.07
N ALA A 395 32.49 -8.12 12.50
CA ALA A 395 33.61 -7.27 12.12
C ALA A 395 34.33 -7.85 10.89
N MET A 396 34.37 -7.02 9.83
CA MET A 396 35.23 -7.07 8.62
C MET A 396 34.96 -8.18 7.58
N SER A 397 35.18 -8.01 6.27
CA SER A 397 35.39 -6.87 5.34
C SER A 397 35.51 -7.49 3.92
N VAL A 398 34.87 -6.87 2.92
CA VAL A 398 35.37 -6.47 1.58
C VAL A 398 36.47 -7.28 0.82
N ILE A 399 36.15 -7.57 -0.47
CA ILE A 399 36.98 -7.88 -1.69
C ILE A 399 37.68 -9.25 -1.81
N GLY A 400 37.53 -9.88 -2.99
CA GLY A 400 38.60 -10.69 -3.60
C GLY A 400 38.17 -11.83 -4.51
N ASP A 401 38.59 -11.76 -5.76
CA ASP A 401 38.43 -12.68 -6.91
C ASP A 401 39.14 -14.05 -6.76
N GLN A 402 38.84 -14.99 -7.68
CA GLN A 402 39.56 -16.22 -8.10
C GLN A 402 38.87 -17.60 -7.96
N SER A 403 38.41 -18.08 -9.14
CA SER A 403 38.63 -19.38 -9.81
C SER A 403 38.51 -20.74 -9.10
N GLU A 404 37.55 -21.52 -9.64
CA GLU A 404 37.57 -22.94 -10.07
C GLU A 404 38.12 -24.07 -9.17
N GLN A 405 37.26 -25.06 -8.90
CA GLN A 405 37.52 -26.46 -9.27
C GLN A 405 36.21 -27.29 -9.36
N GLY A 406 36.11 -28.08 -10.43
CA GLY A 406 34.87 -28.61 -10.98
C GLY A 406 34.29 -29.88 -10.35
N GLY A 407 32.99 -30.06 -10.62
CA GLY A 407 32.22 -31.28 -10.44
C GLY A 407 31.31 -31.50 -11.66
N ARG A 408 31.43 -32.69 -12.24
CA ARG A 408 30.99 -33.17 -13.56
C ARG A 408 29.48 -32.96 -13.86
N MET A 409 29.18 -32.35 -15.01
CA MET A 409 27.85 -32.23 -15.62
C MET A 409 27.38 -33.55 -16.25
N THR A 410 26.15 -33.95 -15.99
CA THR A 410 25.31 -34.74 -16.90
C THR A 410 24.49 -33.77 -17.75
N GLN A 411 24.66 -33.83 -19.07
CA GLN A 411 23.95 -33.01 -20.05
C GLN A 411 22.50 -33.52 -20.20
N GLU A 412 21.52 -32.64 -19.98
CA GLU A 412 20.16 -32.76 -20.51
C GLU A 412 19.97 -31.74 -21.65
N PRO A 413 19.16 -32.06 -22.68
CA PRO A 413 19.16 -31.33 -23.93
C PRO A 413 18.44 -29.98 -23.85
N ASP A 414 18.84 -29.11 -24.77
CA ASP A 414 18.38 -27.75 -25.02
C ASP A 414 16.87 -27.49 -24.87
N GLY A 415 16.54 -26.36 -24.25
CA GLY A 415 15.35 -25.58 -24.60
C GLY A 415 14.44 -25.22 -23.43
N VAL A 416 14.37 -23.90 -23.16
CA VAL A 416 13.52 -23.20 -22.18
C VAL A 416 14.14 -23.06 -20.79
N VAL A 417 14.90 -21.96 -20.60
CA VAL A 417 15.12 -21.38 -19.28
C VAL A 417 13.74 -21.16 -18.64
N PRO A 418 13.43 -21.73 -17.46
CA PRO A 418 12.13 -21.54 -16.84
C PRO A 418 11.94 -20.05 -16.57
N LYS A 419 11.00 -19.41 -17.27
CA LYS A 419 10.60 -18.04 -16.98
C LYS A 419 10.23 -17.96 -15.50
N ARG A 420 11.05 -17.26 -14.71
CA ARG A 420 10.80 -17.06 -13.29
C ARG A 420 9.49 -16.29 -13.15
N ARG A 421 8.44 -16.96 -12.65
CA ARG A 421 7.14 -16.35 -12.40
C ARG A 421 7.17 -15.77 -11.00
N ILE A 422 6.98 -14.46 -10.90
CA ILE A 422 6.82 -13.76 -9.62
C ILE A 422 5.33 -13.58 -9.41
N TYR A 423 4.82 -14.11 -8.31
CA TYR A 423 3.44 -13.91 -7.88
C TYR A 423 3.44 -12.87 -6.77
N VAL A 424 2.75 -11.75 -7.00
CA VAL A 424 2.56 -10.70 -5.99
C VAL A 424 1.15 -10.84 -5.46
N LEU A 425 1.01 -11.24 -4.19
CA LEU A 425 -0.27 -11.33 -3.51
C LEU A 425 -0.46 -10.11 -2.63
N ARG A 426 -1.57 -9.38 -2.82
CA ARG A 426 -1.96 -8.29 -1.92
C ARG A 426 -2.84 -8.83 -0.81
N HIS A 427 -2.76 -8.22 0.38
CA HIS A 427 -3.59 -8.56 1.54
C HIS A 427 -3.42 -10.00 2.09
N GLY A 428 -2.38 -10.72 1.66
CA GLY A 428 -2.06 -12.02 2.23
C GLY A 428 -1.30 -11.88 3.54
N GLU A 429 -1.91 -12.26 4.66
CA GLU A 429 -1.22 -12.43 5.93
C GLU A 429 -0.14 -13.53 5.84
N ARG A 430 1.12 -13.17 6.11
CA ARG A 430 2.26 -14.09 6.12
C ARG A 430 2.42 -14.76 7.48
N ILE A 431 2.85 -16.03 7.48
CA ILE A 431 3.08 -16.79 8.72
C ILE A 431 4.11 -16.11 9.62
N ASP A 432 5.21 -15.59 9.08
CA ASP A 432 6.27 -14.96 9.88
C ASP A 432 5.85 -13.65 10.54
N PHE A 433 4.89 -12.92 9.95
CA PHE A 433 4.32 -11.73 10.56
C PHE A 433 3.40 -12.09 11.73
N THR A 434 2.59 -13.14 11.59
CA THR A 434 1.62 -13.56 12.61
C THR A 434 2.24 -14.36 13.75
N PHE A 435 3.22 -15.22 13.44
CA PHE A 435 3.79 -16.19 14.38
C PHE A 435 5.27 -15.96 14.69
N GLY A 436 5.88 -14.90 14.13
CA GLY A 436 7.30 -14.60 14.31
C GLY A 436 8.20 -15.69 13.72
N THR A 437 9.24 -16.06 14.47
CA THR A 437 10.22 -17.08 14.05
C THR A 437 9.63 -18.50 14.12
N TRP A 438 8.79 -18.85 13.15
CA TRP A 438 8.01 -20.10 13.16
C TRP A 438 8.81 -21.35 12.75
N ILE A 439 9.91 -21.19 12.01
CA ILE A 439 10.69 -22.32 11.43
C ILE A 439 11.18 -23.33 12.48
N PRO A 440 11.78 -22.92 13.62
CA PRO A 440 12.25 -23.88 14.64
C PRO A 440 11.12 -24.71 15.28
N TYR A 441 9.88 -24.24 15.20
CA TYR A 441 8.72 -24.88 15.84
C TYR A 441 7.91 -25.73 14.87
N CYS A 442 8.01 -25.46 13.57
CA CYS A 442 7.18 -26.06 12.53
C CYS A 442 7.95 -26.96 11.57
N PHE A 443 9.24 -27.20 11.80
CA PHE A 443 10.03 -28.19 11.06
C PHE A 443 10.71 -29.15 12.03
N ASP A 444 10.74 -30.44 11.68
CA ASP A 444 11.50 -31.46 12.41
C ASP A 444 13.00 -31.43 12.02
N GLU A 445 13.80 -32.26 12.70
CA GLU A 445 15.24 -32.40 12.42
C GLU A 445 15.54 -32.91 10.99
N ALA A 446 14.57 -33.57 10.36
CA ALA A 446 14.65 -34.03 8.98
C ALA A 446 14.19 -32.97 7.96
N GLY A 447 13.74 -31.79 8.42
CA GLY A 447 13.29 -30.68 7.58
C GLY A 447 11.87 -30.85 7.04
N ASN A 448 11.06 -31.76 7.61
CA ASN A 448 9.65 -31.91 7.26
C ASN A 448 8.79 -30.93 8.03
N TYR A 449 7.80 -30.35 7.33
CA TYR A 449 6.88 -29.39 7.92
C TYR A 449 5.82 -30.09 8.81
N ILE A 450 5.67 -29.60 10.04
CA ILE A 450 4.65 -30.00 11.00
C ILE A 450 3.78 -28.80 11.31
N ARG A 451 2.49 -28.88 10.95
CA ARG A 451 1.51 -27.85 11.27
C ARG A 451 1.27 -27.80 12.79
N LYS A 452 1.53 -26.64 13.41
CA LYS A 452 1.32 -26.40 14.85
C LYS A 452 0.04 -25.62 15.17
N ASP A 453 -0.48 -24.88 14.19
CA ASP A 453 -1.67 -24.04 14.37
C ASP A 453 -2.66 -24.20 13.19
N LEU A 454 -3.95 -24.06 13.47
CA LEU A 454 -4.99 -24.16 12.45
C LEU A 454 -4.96 -23.02 11.43
N ASN A 455 -4.42 -21.86 11.77
CA ASN A 455 -4.18 -20.78 10.84
C ASN A 455 -2.89 -20.99 10.01
N MET A 456 -2.08 -22.02 10.27
CA MET A 456 -0.97 -22.39 9.38
C MET A 456 -1.40 -23.35 8.26
N PRO A 457 -0.76 -23.32 7.07
CA PRO A 457 -1.04 -24.23 5.97
C PRO A 457 -1.02 -25.71 6.39
N LYS A 458 -1.84 -26.52 5.72
CA LYS A 458 -1.86 -27.98 5.97
C LYS A 458 -0.57 -28.66 5.50
N CYS A 459 0.00 -28.19 4.39
CA CYS A 459 1.24 -28.68 3.82
C CYS A 459 2.00 -27.51 3.17
N LEU A 460 3.30 -27.69 2.99
CA LEU A 460 4.17 -26.75 2.30
C LEU A 460 4.89 -27.45 1.14
N PRO A 461 5.20 -26.75 0.05
CA PRO A 461 6.09 -27.24 -1.01
C PRO A 461 7.43 -27.70 -0.45
N HIS A 462 7.99 -28.77 -1.03
CA HIS A 462 9.28 -29.28 -0.61
C HIS A 462 10.41 -28.30 -0.98
N ARG A 463 11.00 -27.66 0.04
CA ARG A 463 12.16 -26.76 -0.11
C ARG A 463 12.91 -26.63 1.22
N LYS A 464 14.18 -26.21 1.15
CA LYS A 464 15.02 -25.98 2.34
C LYS A 464 14.37 -24.99 3.30
N SER A 465 14.34 -25.33 4.60
CA SER A 465 13.64 -24.55 5.62
C SER A 465 14.12 -23.09 5.69
N THR A 466 15.42 -22.86 5.51
CA THR A 466 16.04 -21.52 5.51
C THR A 466 15.51 -20.58 4.43
N LEU A 467 15.00 -21.11 3.30
CA LEU A 467 14.43 -20.28 2.24
C LEU A 467 13.10 -19.62 2.67
N TRP A 468 12.37 -20.22 3.62
CA TRP A 468 11.16 -19.63 4.20
C TRP A 468 11.41 -18.37 5.03
N GLN A 469 12.65 -18.09 5.44
CA GLN A 469 12.98 -16.82 6.11
C GLN A 469 12.85 -15.63 5.16
N ARG A 470 13.11 -15.84 3.85
CA ARG A 470 13.04 -14.78 2.82
C ARG A 470 11.69 -14.74 2.11
N ASP A 471 10.98 -15.86 2.07
CA ASP A 471 9.75 -16.05 1.31
C ASP A 471 8.76 -16.88 2.12
N SER A 472 8.27 -16.33 3.24
CA SER A 472 7.36 -17.05 4.14
C SER A 472 6.01 -17.36 3.46
N PRO A 473 5.36 -18.51 3.74
CA PRO A 473 4.03 -18.79 3.20
C PRO A 473 2.98 -17.86 3.82
N LEU A 474 1.79 -17.84 3.21
CA LEU A 474 0.60 -17.23 3.80
C LEU A 474 -0.01 -18.13 4.88
N THR A 475 -0.66 -17.52 5.87
CA THR A 475 -1.58 -18.22 6.77
C THR A 475 -2.84 -18.66 6.00
N ASN A 476 -3.68 -19.52 6.59
CA ASN A 476 -4.95 -19.90 5.97
C ASN A 476 -5.90 -18.69 5.90
N MET A 477 -5.87 -17.83 6.92
CA MET A 477 -6.56 -16.54 6.90
C MET A 477 -5.99 -15.61 5.83
N GLY A 478 -4.67 -15.51 5.71
CA GLY A 478 -4.01 -14.73 4.67
C GLY A 478 -4.32 -15.24 3.26
N ARG A 479 -4.42 -16.55 3.08
CA ARG A 479 -4.87 -17.15 1.82
C ARG A 479 -6.33 -16.84 1.53
N TYR A 480 -7.18 -16.78 2.55
CA TYR A 480 -8.58 -16.39 2.40
C TYR A 480 -8.69 -14.90 2.06
N GLN A 481 -8.00 -14.03 2.78
CA GLN A 481 -7.93 -12.58 2.51
C GLN A 481 -7.41 -12.29 1.11
N ALA A 482 -6.34 -12.96 0.67
CA ALA A 482 -5.78 -12.82 -0.66
C ALA A 482 -6.70 -13.32 -1.79
N ARG A 483 -7.81 -14.02 -1.47
CA ARG A 483 -8.83 -14.48 -2.42
C ARG A 483 -10.10 -13.63 -2.41
N LEU A 484 -10.29 -12.80 -1.39
CA LEU A 484 -11.43 -11.89 -1.28
C LEU A 484 -11.24 -10.60 -2.12
N THR A 485 -10.05 -10.41 -2.66
CA THR A 485 -9.65 -9.31 -3.55
C THR A 485 -9.33 -9.83 -4.92
#